data_AF-A0A537GJ77-F1
#
_entry.id   AF-A0A537GJ77-F1
#
_cell.length_a   1.000
_cell.length_b   1.000
_cell.length_c   1.000
_cell.angle_alpha   90.00
_cell.angle_beta   90.00
_cell.angle_gamma   90.00
#
_symmetry.space_group_name_H-M   'P 1'
#
loop_
_entity.id
_entity.type
_entity.pdbx_description
1 polymer ?
#
loop_
_entity_poly.entity_id
_entity_poly.type
_entity_poly.pdbx_seq_one_letter_code
_entity_poly.pdbx_strand_id
1 'polypeptide(L)'
;MASIVPRKMLLSTRGIAISAILGGMALVTEALGLSLPGYLPGVNFNLVGTYLSIATMAAGPLGGMIVTILDSFTSSVGFYGLPFYWPHVFILAYFWPKIYKLSNTAYRLGLYWAVSAVALFTQYWGWFWLYVVVFKYADTVVPLAVYNFGGGAFWIFLLIYALIPSAILTAFPSFVKPEWKFANLKWWTLAVVVIFLALAATKA
;
A
#
# COMPACT_ATOMS: atom_id res chain seq x y z
N MET A 1 27.98 4.51 34.25
CA MET A 1 26.95 5.31 33.57
C MET A 1 26.45 4.52 32.37
N ALA A 2 25.19 4.09 32.36
CA ALA A 2 24.59 3.47 31.18
C ALA A 2 24.46 4.56 30.10
N SER A 3 25.15 4.41 28.97
CA SER A 3 24.96 5.31 27.84
C SER A 3 23.50 5.22 27.40
N ILE A 4 22.74 6.31 27.53
CA ILE A 4 21.41 6.40 26.94
C ILE A 4 21.62 6.37 25.43
N VAL A 5 21.52 5.19 24.83
CA VAL A 5 21.53 5.04 23.37
C VAL A 5 20.29 5.77 22.88
N PRO A 6 20.41 6.86 22.10
CA PRO A 6 19.23 7.57 21.62
C PRO A 6 18.34 6.59 20.88
N ARG A 7 17.08 6.43 21.33
CA ARG A 7 16.08 5.65 20.57
C ARG A 7 16.00 6.29 19.19
N LYS A 8 16.38 5.55 18.15
CA LYS A 8 16.16 5.98 16.77
C LYS A 8 14.67 6.24 16.61
N MET A 9 14.29 7.48 16.30
CA MET A 9 12.91 7.84 16.05
C MET A 9 12.34 6.95 14.94
N LEU A 10 11.17 6.35 15.18
CA LEU A 10 10.49 5.49 14.21
C LEU A 10 10.03 6.28 12.97
N LEU A 11 9.69 7.56 13.15
CA LEU A 11 9.39 8.54 12.12
C LEU A 11 10.14 9.84 12.42
N SER A 12 10.82 10.42 11.42
CA SER A 12 11.39 11.76 11.53
C SER A 12 10.30 12.82 11.36
N THR A 13 10.56 14.07 11.74
CA THR A 13 9.64 15.22 11.49
C THR A 13 9.23 15.29 10.02
N ARG A 14 10.17 15.06 9.11
CA ARG A 14 9.91 14.95 7.66
C ARG A 14 8.95 13.81 7.35
N GLY A 15 9.18 12.62 7.92
CA GLY A 15 8.30 11.48 7.75
C GLY A 15 6.88 11.75 8.25
N ILE A 16 6.74 12.39 9.41
CA ILE A 16 5.44 12.79 9.98
C ILE A 16 4.73 13.76 9.02
N ALA A 17 5.41 14.81 8.58
CA ALA A 17 4.82 15.82 7.68
C ALA A 17 4.35 15.20 6.36
N ILE A 18 5.18 14.36 5.73
CA ILE A 18 4.82 13.67 4.48
C ILE A 18 3.60 12.77 4.68
N SER A 19 3.58 12.01 5.78
CA SER A 19 2.48 11.09 6.09
C SER A 19 1.18 11.84 6.36
N ALA A 20 1.24 12.97 7.07
CA ALA A 20 0.10 13.81 7.35
C ALA A 20 -0.46 14.48 6.08
N ILE A 21 0.42 15.03 5.23
CA ILE A 21 0.00 15.66 3.96
C ILE A 21 -0.64 14.62 3.05
N LEU A 22 0.04 13.50 2.78
CA LEU A 22 -0.45 12.48 1.86
C LEU A 22 -1.68 11.76 2.41
N GLY A 23 -1.76 11.55 3.73
CA GLY A 23 -2.94 10.97 4.36
C GLY A 23 -4.13 11.93 4.38
N GLY A 24 -3.89 13.23 4.60
CA GLY A 24 -4.91 14.27 4.45
C GLY A 24 -5.42 14.37 3.00
N MET A 25 -4.52 14.28 2.02
CA MET A 25 -4.90 14.19 0.61
C MET A 25 -5.76 12.96 0.32
N ALA A 26 -5.37 11.78 0.82
CA ALA A 26 -6.16 10.56 0.66
C ALA A 26 -7.58 10.74 1.22
N LEU A 27 -7.68 11.18 2.47
CA LEU A 27 -8.95 11.46 3.15
C LEU A 27 -9.83 12.42 2.35
N VAL A 28 -9.28 13.57 1.91
CA VAL A 28 -10.03 14.59 1.18
C VAL A 28 -10.46 14.09 -0.20
N THR A 29 -9.57 13.42 -0.94
CA THR A 29 -9.95 12.90 -2.27
C THR A 29 -11.04 11.84 -2.19
N GLU A 30 -11.00 10.98 -1.17
CA GLU A 30 -12.03 9.98 -0.92
C GLU A 30 -13.35 10.65 -0.49
N ALA A 31 -13.30 11.62 0.43
CA ALA A 31 -14.47 12.37 0.89
C ALA A 31 -15.20 13.14 -0.22
N LEU A 32 -14.44 13.66 -1.19
CA LEU A 32 -14.98 14.35 -2.36
C LEU A 32 -15.46 13.41 -3.46
N GLY A 33 -15.30 12.09 -3.29
CA GLY A 33 -15.66 11.10 -4.29
C GLY A 33 -14.82 11.23 -5.57
N LEU A 34 -13.59 11.73 -5.48
CA LEU A 34 -12.64 11.81 -6.59
C LEU A 34 -12.11 10.41 -6.94
N SER A 35 -13.01 9.60 -7.46
CA SER A 35 -12.81 8.20 -7.76
C SER A 35 -13.65 7.80 -8.96
N LEU A 36 -13.20 6.84 -9.75
CA LEU A 36 -14.06 6.24 -10.76
C LEU A 36 -14.98 5.22 -10.09
N PRO A 37 -16.22 5.03 -10.61
CA PRO A 37 -17.17 4.07 -10.06
C PRO A 37 -16.52 2.71 -9.84
N GLY A 38 -16.75 2.18 -8.64
CA GLY A 38 -16.21 0.91 -8.22
C GLY A 38 -16.65 -0.29 -9.05
N TYR A 39 -15.83 -1.34 -9.00
CA TYR A 39 -16.14 -2.65 -9.57
C TYR A 39 -16.70 -3.62 -8.51
N LEU A 40 -16.60 -3.27 -7.22
CA LEU A 40 -17.19 -3.97 -6.09
C LEU A 40 -17.88 -2.97 -5.14
N PRO A 41 -18.90 -3.39 -4.38
CA PRO A 41 -19.60 -2.49 -3.45
C PRO A 41 -18.65 -1.84 -2.46
N GLY A 42 -18.54 -0.51 -2.48
CA GLY A 42 -17.67 0.24 -1.57
C GLY A 42 -16.19 0.29 -1.97
N VAL A 43 -15.75 -0.36 -3.05
CA VAL A 43 -14.38 -0.20 -3.57
C VAL A 43 -14.43 0.57 -4.88
N ASN A 44 -14.01 1.83 -4.80
CA ASN A 44 -13.88 2.72 -5.95
C ASN A 44 -12.43 2.78 -6.43
N PHE A 45 -12.22 3.13 -7.70
CA PHE A 45 -10.88 3.44 -8.20
C PHE A 45 -10.47 4.83 -7.71
N ASN A 46 -9.97 4.88 -6.48
CA ASN A 46 -9.54 6.09 -5.79
C ASN A 46 -8.01 6.23 -5.81
N LEU A 47 -7.52 7.35 -5.29
CA LEU A 47 -6.09 7.69 -5.30
C LEU A 47 -5.33 7.24 -4.04
N VAL A 48 -5.95 6.49 -3.12
CA VAL A 48 -5.28 6.02 -1.88
C VAL A 48 -3.99 5.26 -2.21
N GLY A 49 -4.02 4.48 -3.30
CA GLY A 49 -2.90 3.75 -3.89
C GLY A 49 -1.66 4.58 -4.20
N THR A 50 -1.89 5.79 -4.69
CA THR A 50 -0.84 6.75 -4.99
C THR A 50 -0.22 7.26 -3.69
N TYR A 51 -1.07 7.77 -2.80
CA TYR A 51 -0.64 8.41 -1.56
C TYR A 51 0.06 7.44 -0.62
N LEU A 52 -0.47 6.22 -0.43
CA LEU A 52 0.18 5.24 0.44
C LEU A 52 1.52 4.80 -0.13
N SER A 53 1.64 4.63 -1.45
CA SER A 53 2.89 4.19 -2.08
C SER A 53 3.99 5.24 -1.90
N ILE A 54 3.67 6.51 -2.13
CA ILE A 54 4.62 7.62 -1.94
C ILE A 54 5.01 7.76 -0.47
N ALA A 55 4.03 7.73 0.45
CA ALA A 55 4.28 7.82 1.88
C ALA A 55 5.14 6.65 2.38
N THR A 56 4.88 5.43 1.88
CA THR A 56 5.67 4.23 2.21
C THR A 56 7.12 4.38 1.76
N MET A 57 7.34 4.90 0.54
CA MET A 57 8.70 5.13 0.04
C MET A 57 9.45 6.18 0.87
N ALA A 58 8.80 7.31 1.17
CA ALA A 58 9.42 8.47 1.79
C ALA A 58 9.53 8.40 3.33
N ALA A 59 8.54 7.81 4.00
CA ALA A 59 8.39 7.77 5.45
C ALA A 59 8.35 6.35 6.03
N GLY A 60 8.40 5.32 5.19
CA GLY A 60 8.46 3.92 5.60
C GLY A 60 7.09 3.34 5.92
N PRO A 61 7.05 2.13 6.52
CA PRO A 61 5.80 1.43 6.78
C PRO A 61 4.79 2.26 7.58
N LEU A 62 5.26 2.99 8.60
CA LEU A 62 4.39 3.82 9.41
C LEU A 62 3.74 4.95 8.60
N GLY A 63 4.45 5.51 7.62
CA GLY A 63 3.87 6.54 6.76
C GLY A 63 2.76 5.98 5.87
N GLY A 64 2.98 4.81 5.29
CA GLY A 64 1.92 4.09 4.55
C GLY A 64 0.71 3.78 5.43
N MET A 65 0.94 3.29 6.65
CA MET A 65 -0.13 3.00 7.60
C MET A 65 -0.93 4.26 7.99
N ILE A 66 -0.27 5.38 8.28
CA ILE A 66 -0.93 6.65 8.59
C ILE A 66 -1.85 7.07 7.43
N VAL A 67 -1.40 6.96 6.17
CA VAL A 67 -2.24 7.25 5.01
C VAL A 67 -3.49 6.37 5.01
N THR A 68 -3.34 5.06 5.20
CA THR A 68 -4.47 4.12 5.19
C THR A 68 -5.45 4.35 6.35
N ILE A 69 -4.95 4.79 7.52
CA ILE A 69 -5.78 5.16 8.68
C ILE A 69 -6.61 6.40 8.36
N LEU A 70 -5.98 7.43 7.77
CA LEU A 70 -6.68 8.67 7.44
C LEU A 70 -7.71 8.47 6.33
N ASP A 71 -7.39 7.69 5.30
CA ASP A 71 -8.34 7.28 4.26
C ASP A 71 -9.55 6.53 4.84
N SER A 72 -9.34 5.66 5.84
CA SER A 72 -10.40 4.86 6.44
C SER A 72 -11.49 5.67 7.15
N PHE A 73 -11.27 6.95 7.45
CA PHE A 73 -12.32 7.83 8.01
C PHE A 73 -13.41 8.18 7.00
N THR A 74 -13.09 8.17 5.70
CA THR A 74 -13.99 8.60 4.62
C THR A 74 -14.24 7.51 3.59
N SER A 75 -13.45 6.44 3.62
CA SER A 75 -13.63 5.25 2.78
C SER A 75 -14.99 4.58 3.00
N SER A 76 -15.61 4.13 1.92
CA SER A 76 -16.89 3.40 1.95
C SER A 76 -16.80 2.05 2.68
N VAL A 77 -15.63 1.40 2.69
CA VAL A 77 -15.37 0.17 3.46
C VAL A 77 -14.94 0.49 4.90
N GLY A 78 -14.59 1.74 5.17
CA GLY A 78 -14.14 2.24 6.46
C GLY A 78 -12.98 1.45 7.04
N PHE A 79 -12.92 1.37 8.37
CA PHE A 79 -11.85 0.69 9.11
C PHE A 79 -11.80 -0.83 8.90
N TYR A 80 -12.83 -1.45 8.32
CA TYR A 80 -12.76 -2.87 7.94
C TYR A 80 -11.72 -3.10 6.85
N GLY A 81 -11.54 -2.13 5.94
CA GLY A 81 -10.58 -2.20 4.84
C GLY A 81 -9.13 -2.00 5.27
N LEU A 82 -8.93 -1.35 6.42
CA LEU A 82 -7.62 -0.85 6.87
C LEU A 82 -6.50 -1.91 6.84
N PRO A 83 -6.66 -3.11 7.45
CA PRO A 83 -5.59 -4.10 7.46
C PRO A 83 -5.22 -4.58 6.07
N PHE A 84 -6.18 -4.53 5.15
CA PHE A 84 -6.04 -5.07 3.81
C PHE A 84 -5.15 -4.24 2.90
N TYR A 85 -4.79 -3.00 3.27
CA TYR A 85 -3.74 -2.23 2.59
C TYR A 85 -2.31 -2.58 3.00
N TRP A 86 -2.14 -3.20 4.18
CA TRP A 86 -0.83 -3.39 4.78
C TRP A 86 0.13 -4.34 4.03
N PRO A 87 -0.34 -5.35 3.28
CA PRO A 87 0.56 -6.10 2.39
C PRO A 87 1.32 -5.19 1.46
N HIS A 88 0.64 -4.20 0.88
CA HIS A 88 1.28 -3.26 -0.02
C HIS A 88 2.35 -2.43 0.69
N VAL A 89 2.00 -1.89 1.86
CA VAL A 89 2.90 -1.10 2.71
C VAL A 89 4.17 -1.87 3.07
N PHE A 90 4.04 -3.08 3.62
CA PHE A 90 5.20 -3.81 4.13
C PHE A 90 6.08 -4.38 3.03
N ILE A 91 5.49 -4.93 1.97
CA ILE A 91 6.24 -5.47 0.83
C ILE A 91 7.00 -4.33 0.14
N LEU A 92 6.33 -3.22 -0.18
CA LEU A 92 6.98 -2.08 -0.80
C LEU A 92 8.10 -1.53 0.09
N ALA A 93 7.83 -1.29 1.37
CA ALA A 93 8.84 -0.80 2.30
C ALA A 93 10.06 -1.74 2.38
N TYR A 94 9.86 -3.06 2.41
CA TYR A 94 10.97 -4.00 2.52
C TYR A 94 11.93 -3.94 1.33
N PHE A 95 11.41 -3.84 0.11
CA PHE A 95 12.23 -3.81 -1.09
C PHE A 95 12.71 -2.41 -1.47
N TRP A 96 11.98 -1.36 -1.11
CA TRP A 96 12.24 0.01 -1.57
C TRP A 96 13.68 0.51 -1.33
N PRO A 97 14.31 0.32 -0.15
CA PRO A 97 15.69 0.74 0.07
C PRO A 97 16.71 0.09 -0.87
N LYS A 98 16.41 -1.12 -1.38
CA LYS A 98 17.26 -1.81 -2.36
C LYS A 98 17.02 -1.29 -3.76
N ILE A 99 15.75 -1.10 -4.13
CA ILE A 99 15.34 -0.54 -5.43
C ILE A 99 15.92 0.87 -5.61
N TYR A 100 15.80 1.72 -4.59
CA TYR A 100 16.24 3.11 -4.64
C TYR A 100 17.74 3.28 -4.92
N LYS A 101 18.58 2.35 -4.43
CA LYS A 101 20.05 2.39 -4.59
C LYS A 101 20.52 2.08 -6.01
N LEU A 102 19.65 1.61 -6.88
CA LEU A 102 20.00 1.29 -8.26
C LEU A 102 20.26 2.58 -9.05
N SER A 103 21.42 2.62 -9.70
CA SER A 103 21.84 3.75 -10.53
C SER A 103 21.07 3.85 -11.85
N ASN A 104 20.69 2.71 -12.44
CA ASN A 104 19.93 2.67 -13.68
C ASN A 104 18.45 2.98 -13.42
N THR A 105 17.99 4.13 -13.91
CA THR A 105 16.60 4.60 -13.74
C THR A 105 15.57 3.64 -14.32
N ALA A 106 15.81 3.08 -15.50
CA ALA A 106 14.87 2.16 -16.14
C ALA A 106 14.72 0.86 -15.32
N TYR A 107 15.85 0.31 -14.86
CA TYR A 107 15.84 -0.90 -14.02
C TYR A 107 15.19 -0.63 -12.65
N ARG A 108 15.46 0.54 -12.06
CA ARG A 108 14.82 0.99 -10.82
C ARG A 108 13.30 1.10 -10.97
N LEU A 109 12.83 1.67 -12.08
CA LEU A 109 11.39 1.76 -12.38
C LEU A 109 10.78 0.38 -12.62
N GLY A 110 11.43 -0.46 -13.42
CA GLY A 110 10.94 -1.83 -13.68
C GLY A 110 10.78 -2.64 -12.39
N LEU A 111 11.77 -2.57 -11.49
CA LEU A 111 11.67 -3.24 -10.19
C LEU A 111 10.63 -2.61 -9.26
N TYR A 112 10.47 -1.29 -9.29
CA TYR A 112 9.40 -0.64 -8.53
C TYR A 112 8.02 -1.13 -8.98
N TRP A 113 7.78 -1.21 -10.30
CA TRP A 113 6.54 -1.76 -10.86
C TRP A 113 6.33 -3.22 -10.49
N ALA A 114 7.38 -4.05 -10.62
CA ALA A 114 7.30 -5.46 -10.26
C ALA A 114 6.97 -5.66 -8.77
N VAL A 115 7.61 -4.91 -7.88
CA VAL A 115 7.32 -4.98 -6.44
C VAL A 115 5.92 -4.46 -6.15
N SER A 116 5.48 -3.36 -6.75
CA SER A 116 4.11 -2.86 -6.61
C SER A 116 3.08 -3.86 -7.09
N ALA A 117 3.35 -4.60 -8.18
CA ALA A 117 2.46 -5.66 -8.67
C ALA A 117 2.36 -6.83 -7.69
N VAL A 118 3.48 -7.31 -7.15
CA VAL A 118 3.50 -8.39 -6.14
C VAL A 118 2.80 -7.95 -4.85
N ALA A 119 3.05 -6.72 -4.43
CA ALA A 119 2.51 -6.12 -3.23
C ALA A 119 0.98 -5.97 -3.34
N LEU A 120 0.50 -5.44 -4.47
CA LEU A 120 -0.90 -5.32 -4.80
C LEU A 120 -1.57 -6.70 -4.97
N PHE A 121 -0.91 -7.66 -5.63
CA PHE A 121 -1.43 -9.02 -5.77
C PHE A 121 -1.69 -9.66 -4.40
N THR A 122 -0.75 -9.51 -3.46
CA THR A 122 -0.91 -9.98 -2.09
C THR A 122 -2.04 -9.26 -1.37
N GLN A 123 -2.17 -7.95 -1.60
CA GLN A 123 -3.26 -7.11 -1.10
C GLN A 123 -4.64 -7.67 -1.49
N TYR A 124 -4.81 -8.02 -2.76
CA TYR A 124 -6.08 -8.43 -3.34
C TYR A 124 -6.69 -9.67 -2.69
N TRP A 125 -5.87 -10.62 -2.25
CA TRP A 125 -6.37 -11.81 -1.54
C TRP A 125 -7.08 -11.46 -0.24
N GLY A 126 -6.57 -10.47 0.47
CA GLY A 126 -7.21 -9.93 1.65
C GLY A 126 -8.54 -9.25 1.33
N TRP A 127 -8.60 -8.47 0.25
CA TRP A 127 -9.84 -7.86 -0.22
C TRP A 127 -10.88 -8.92 -0.63
N PHE A 128 -10.49 -9.95 -1.38
CA PHE A 128 -11.42 -11.02 -1.75
C PHE A 128 -11.96 -11.73 -0.52
N TRP A 129 -11.10 -12.03 0.45
CA TRP A 129 -11.52 -12.61 1.71
C TRP A 129 -12.55 -11.72 2.43
N LEU A 130 -12.30 -10.40 2.52
CA LEU A 130 -13.23 -9.46 3.13
C LEU A 130 -14.59 -9.49 2.43
N TYR A 131 -14.60 -9.45 1.09
CA TYR A 131 -15.84 -9.46 0.31
C TYR A 131 -16.62 -10.75 0.43
N VAL A 132 -15.94 -11.88 0.56
CA VAL A 132 -16.59 -13.19 0.65
C VAL A 132 -17.05 -13.48 2.07
N VAL A 133 -16.19 -13.29 3.08
CA VAL A 133 -16.47 -13.72 4.45
C VAL A 133 -17.28 -12.68 5.23
N VAL A 134 -16.92 -11.39 5.10
CA VAL A 134 -17.56 -10.32 5.87
C VAL A 134 -18.76 -9.76 5.13
N PHE A 135 -18.59 -9.39 3.85
CA PHE A 135 -19.67 -8.80 3.06
C PHE A 135 -20.58 -9.80 2.36
N LYS A 136 -20.22 -11.09 2.34
CA LYS A 136 -21.03 -12.17 1.72
C LYS A 136 -21.44 -11.86 0.27
N TYR A 137 -20.55 -11.20 -0.47
CA TYR A 137 -20.80 -10.76 -1.84
C TYR A 137 -20.70 -11.90 -2.86
N ALA A 138 -19.90 -12.92 -2.58
CA ALA A 138 -19.74 -14.12 -3.40
C ALA A 138 -19.49 -15.33 -2.51
N ASP A 139 -19.84 -16.53 -2.98
CA ASP A 139 -19.68 -17.77 -2.22
C ASP A 139 -18.23 -18.25 -2.13
N THR A 140 -17.36 -17.81 -3.05
CA THR A 140 -15.92 -18.16 -3.05
C THR A 140 -15.07 -17.02 -3.59
N VAL A 141 -13.77 -17.05 -3.29
CA VAL A 141 -12.80 -16.04 -3.77
C VAL A 141 -12.46 -16.18 -5.26
N VAL A 142 -12.74 -17.34 -5.88
CA VAL A 142 -12.29 -17.66 -7.25
C VAL A 142 -12.88 -16.74 -8.32
N PRO A 143 -14.20 -16.47 -8.35
CA PRO A 143 -14.77 -15.54 -9.34
C PRO A 143 -14.18 -14.13 -9.22
N LEU A 144 -13.95 -13.66 -7.99
CA LEU A 144 -13.34 -12.36 -7.73
C LEU A 144 -11.89 -12.34 -8.24
N ALA A 145 -11.11 -13.39 -7.97
CA ALA A 145 -9.73 -13.49 -8.43
C ALA A 145 -9.62 -13.52 -9.97
N VAL A 146 -10.46 -14.32 -10.64
CA VAL A 146 -10.49 -14.39 -12.11
C VAL A 146 -10.86 -13.04 -12.72
N TYR A 147 -11.91 -12.39 -12.22
CA TYR A 147 -12.33 -11.08 -12.71
C TYR A 147 -11.23 -10.04 -12.55
N ASN A 148 -10.63 -9.95 -11.35
CA ASN A 148 -9.67 -8.91 -11.03
C ASN A 148 -8.33 -9.11 -11.74
N PHE A 149 -7.80 -10.33 -11.76
CA PHE A 149 -6.47 -10.61 -12.33
C PHE A 149 -6.51 -10.86 -13.84
N GLY A 150 -7.61 -11.41 -14.38
CA GLY A 150 -7.77 -11.75 -15.80
C GLY A 150 -7.97 -10.56 -16.76
N GLY A 151 -7.89 -9.33 -16.27
CA GLY A 151 -8.08 -8.11 -17.07
C GLY A 151 -8.92 -7.03 -16.40
N GLY A 152 -9.42 -7.27 -15.19
CA GLY A 152 -10.23 -6.32 -14.42
C GLY A 152 -9.40 -5.35 -13.57
N ALA A 153 -9.89 -5.06 -12.37
CA ALA A 153 -9.46 -3.92 -11.57
C ALA A 153 -7.97 -3.93 -11.19
N PHE A 154 -7.33 -5.09 -11.08
CA PHE A 154 -5.92 -5.21 -10.68
C PHE A 154 -5.01 -4.29 -11.50
N TRP A 155 -5.22 -4.26 -12.81
CA TRP A 155 -4.38 -3.48 -13.73
C TRP A 155 -4.57 -1.98 -13.55
N ILE A 156 -5.80 -1.54 -13.34
CA ILE A 156 -6.12 -0.13 -13.09
C ILE A 156 -5.52 0.31 -11.76
N PHE A 157 -5.64 -0.50 -10.70
CA PHE A 157 -4.99 -0.20 -9.43
C PHE A 157 -3.47 -0.26 -9.52
N LEU A 158 -2.89 -1.16 -10.32
CA LEU A 158 -1.45 -1.15 -10.55
C LEU A 158 -0.99 0.18 -11.17
N LEU A 159 -1.75 0.74 -12.12
CA LEU A 159 -1.49 2.08 -12.65
C LEU A 159 -1.57 3.14 -11.55
N ILE A 160 -2.62 3.13 -10.72
CA ILE A 160 -2.75 4.10 -9.61
C ILE A 160 -1.57 3.98 -8.63
N TYR A 161 -1.26 2.76 -8.21
CA TYR A 161 -0.25 2.47 -7.19
C TYR A 161 1.18 2.65 -7.71
N ALA A 162 1.44 2.64 -9.02
CA ALA A 162 2.79 2.70 -9.58
C ALA A 162 3.05 3.87 -10.53
N LEU A 163 2.08 4.36 -11.31
CA LEU A 163 2.31 5.36 -12.36
C LEU A 163 2.68 6.74 -11.79
N ILE A 164 1.81 7.33 -10.96
CA ILE A 164 2.07 8.64 -10.34
C ILE A 164 3.30 8.58 -9.42
N PRO A 165 3.47 7.55 -8.56
CA PRO A 165 4.68 7.43 -7.77
C PRO A 165 5.96 7.25 -8.62
N SER A 166 5.87 6.63 -9.80
CA SER A 166 6.99 6.54 -10.75
C SER A 166 7.39 7.92 -11.27
N ALA A 167 6.42 8.78 -11.58
CA ALA A 167 6.69 10.16 -11.98
C ALA A 167 7.39 10.96 -10.87
N ILE A 168 6.98 10.75 -9.61
CA ILE A 168 7.65 11.36 -8.45
C ILE A 168 9.07 10.80 -8.26
N LEU A 169 9.26 9.50 -8.44
CA LEU A 169 10.58 8.87 -8.36
C LEU A 169 11.54 9.39 -9.43
N THR A 170 11.06 9.65 -10.65
CA THR A 170 11.91 10.18 -11.72
C THR A 170 12.18 11.67 -11.58
N ALA A 171 11.14 12.47 -11.29
CA ALA A 171 11.26 13.93 -11.22
C ALA A 171 11.85 14.42 -9.89
N PHE A 172 11.49 13.77 -8.77
CA PHE A 172 11.86 14.19 -7.41
C PHE A 172 12.41 13.02 -6.57
N PRO A 173 13.51 12.36 -7.00
CA PRO A 173 14.04 11.17 -6.31
C PRO A 173 14.45 11.44 -4.86
N SER A 174 14.85 12.67 -4.51
CA SER A 174 15.16 13.04 -3.13
C SER A 174 13.93 13.01 -2.22
N PHE A 175 12.74 13.26 -2.76
CA PHE A 175 11.49 13.24 -2.01
C PHE A 175 11.14 11.82 -1.51
N VAL A 176 11.45 10.79 -2.29
CA VAL A 176 11.14 9.39 -1.95
C VAL A 176 12.34 8.63 -1.40
N LYS A 177 13.40 9.34 -1.00
CA LYS A 177 14.60 8.74 -0.42
C LYS A 177 14.28 8.03 0.90
N PRO A 178 14.66 6.74 1.07
CA PRO A 178 14.35 5.97 2.26
C PRO A 178 15.30 6.31 3.41
N GLU A 179 14.99 7.40 4.13
CA GLU A 179 15.76 7.86 5.29
C GLU A 179 15.25 7.28 6.63
N TRP A 180 14.12 6.56 6.57
CA TRP A 180 13.47 5.92 7.69
C TRP A 180 14.16 4.60 8.10
N LYS A 181 13.92 4.16 9.34
CA LYS A 181 14.36 2.87 9.87
C LYS A 181 13.21 2.19 10.58
N PHE A 182 12.89 0.96 10.19
CA PHE A 182 11.84 0.17 10.81
C PHE A 182 12.40 -1.15 11.33
N ALA A 183 12.21 -1.41 12.63
CA ALA A 183 12.73 -2.62 13.26
C ALA A 183 11.98 -3.86 12.75
N ASN A 184 12.71 -4.96 12.56
CA ASN A 184 12.14 -6.25 12.18
C ASN A 184 11.28 -6.25 10.89
N LEU A 185 11.49 -5.30 9.98
CA LEU A 185 10.68 -5.16 8.75
C LEU A 185 10.56 -6.46 7.96
N LYS A 186 11.63 -7.26 7.89
CA LYS A 186 11.62 -8.56 7.21
C LYS A 186 10.57 -9.52 7.79
N TRP A 187 10.43 -9.55 9.12
CA TRP A 187 9.52 -10.44 9.82
C TRP A 187 8.08 -9.95 9.71
N TRP A 188 7.86 -8.64 9.80
CA TRP A 188 6.55 -8.05 9.53
C TRP A 188 6.09 -8.32 8.10
N THR A 189 6.97 -8.12 7.13
CA THR A 189 6.67 -8.40 5.71
C THR A 189 6.32 -9.86 5.50
N LEU A 190 7.12 -10.77 6.06
CA LEU A 190 6.84 -12.21 5.99
C LEU A 190 5.51 -12.56 6.64
N ALA A 191 5.24 -12.04 7.84
CA ALA A 191 3.98 -12.28 8.54
C ALA A 191 2.78 -11.82 7.72
N VAL A 192 2.82 -10.62 7.15
CA VAL A 192 1.72 -10.10 6.32
C VAL A 192 1.54 -10.94 5.06
N VAL A 193 2.62 -11.32 4.37
CA VAL A 193 2.54 -12.20 3.19
C VAL A 193 1.90 -13.54 3.58
N VAL A 194 2.37 -14.18 4.65
CA VAL A 194 1.85 -15.49 5.09
C VAL A 194 0.38 -15.40 5.48
N ILE A 195 -0.01 -14.39 6.26
CA ILE A 195 -1.40 -14.20 6.69
C ILE A 195 -2.30 -14.04 5.45
N PHE A 196 -1.93 -13.17 4.52
CA PHE A 196 -2.79 -12.85 3.39
C PHE A 196 -2.85 -13.94 2.32
N LEU A 197 -1.76 -14.69 2.14
CA LEU A 197 -1.79 -15.91 1.34
C LEU A 197 -2.57 -17.04 2.02
N ALA A 198 -2.55 -17.13 3.35
CA ALA A 198 -3.39 -18.08 4.08
C ALA A 198 -4.88 -17.72 3.97
N LEU A 199 -5.24 -16.44 3.97
CA LEU A 199 -6.61 -15.98 3.68
C LEU A 199 -7.07 -16.37 2.26
N ALA A 200 -6.15 -16.44 1.29
CA ALA A 200 -6.47 -16.97 -0.04
C ALA A 200 -6.81 -18.48 -0.02
N ALA A 201 -6.30 -19.22 0.97
CA ALA A 201 -6.49 -20.65 1.13
C ALA A 201 -7.66 -21.02 2.06
N THR A 202 -8.21 -20.06 2.81
CA THR A 202 -9.43 -20.30 3.57
C THR A 202 -10.58 -20.48 2.60
N LYS A 203 -11.25 -21.63 2.68
CA LYS A 203 -12.58 -21.75 2.08
C LYS A 203 -13.44 -20.66 2.72
N ALA A 204 -13.92 -19.76 1.87
CA ALA A 204 -15.25 -19.21 2.05
C ALA A 204 -16.24 -20.31 2.47
#